data_AF-M4C516-F1
#
_entry.id   AF-M4C516-F1
#
_cell.length_a   1.000
_cell.length_b   1.000
_cell.length_c   1.000
_cell.angle_alpha   90.00
_cell.angle_beta   90.00
_cell.angle_gamma   90.00
#
_symmetry.space_group_name_H-M   'P 1'
#
loop_
_entity.id
_entity.type
_entity.pdbx_description
1 polymer ?
#
loop_
_entity_poly.entity_id
_entity_poly.type
_entity_poly.pdbx_seq_one_letter_code
_entity_poly.pdbx_strand_id
1 'polypeptide(L)'
;MVQTYRADLVWPVSDRSCQPPPVTELQPLETRTSRSFSPLSFHLVQQKSHELFTLHLTRYLSYQSNPGRAQSTNHPIAMWPSSTFLHPNALTLVFAACIVLPSAFASKGISHGTLLTSSNTTTWPSLKLHFTLKRSSMQVLGQPTFDVYANPVVSDDGDSVLYDGYVHFTEGSTLTTYVLVDGVPYATRSVMDESANVLSRSTHCLPENMVPSITALMAALNDVRVASTARLNGGKIKCASGNLFKMTFQGLDLAVCASGSSGLRAYGSDIDIEVEYLKHHVQIPVPELTAGVTGKCEPVTSATAVTPAAAALLTGQPVHSEARSSGRGASVTLSSTTCKCMSKPRPCLFIHGLGNSNAEDELQDSMTQYWGNLTEHAPCCTEFKYMVWNSMAVGWNNDTQQQIMCDLASSVTKSGSSTEIADTIVVTHSMGGLALAGAIANGKCTLANSSSWISMSAPMSGSMGSDYAVESCAGEHTVVMKMIGSMTSICSMLSATKSLSYKGGELASAEMNEAYEAAQKVYRKHVYAAICSNSYAGLFSRYLPIYWLLGSTLPHKSDENDGMVEFNSCTGGLPAQQFGDHYGMRFYKTELNHADTTFYFGDGLFNTAQKPVKWFECLL
;
A
#
# COMPACT_ATOMS: atom_id res chain seq x y z
N MET A 1 -23.59 -23.72 -54.06
CA MET A 1 -23.12 -22.32 -53.89
C MET A 1 -22.42 -22.27 -52.54
N VAL A 2 -21.12 -22.52 -52.34
CA VAL A 2 -19.89 -22.47 -53.19
C VAL A 2 -19.41 -21.05 -53.51
N GLN A 3 -18.54 -20.51 -52.64
CA GLN A 3 -17.15 -20.05 -52.86
C GLN A 3 -16.64 -19.55 -51.48
N THR A 4 -15.56 -19.97 -50.79
CA THR A 4 -14.18 -20.42 -51.08
C THR A 4 -13.28 -19.39 -51.78
N TYR A 5 -12.16 -19.01 -51.14
CA TYR A 5 -10.82 -19.51 -51.53
C TYR A 5 -9.74 -19.30 -50.45
N ARG A 6 -8.77 -20.23 -50.39
CA ARG A 6 -7.46 -20.17 -49.70
C ARG A 6 -6.37 -19.79 -50.73
N ALA A 7 -5.20 -19.32 -50.28
CA ALA A 7 -3.94 -19.63 -50.97
C ALA A 7 -2.72 -19.54 -50.01
N ASP A 8 -1.96 -20.63 -49.94
CA ASP A 8 -0.61 -20.71 -49.38
C ASP A 8 0.44 -20.60 -50.52
N LEU A 9 1.71 -20.26 -50.21
CA LEU A 9 2.99 -20.57 -50.93
C LEU A 9 4.11 -19.67 -50.33
N VAL A 10 5.03 -20.13 -49.48
CA VAL A 10 6.22 -21.02 -49.68
C VAL A 10 7.47 -20.30 -50.25
N TRP A 11 8.60 -20.54 -49.57
CA TRP A 11 9.97 -19.99 -49.77
C TRP A 11 10.68 -20.42 -51.08
N PRO A 12 11.81 -19.77 -51.44
CA PRO A 12 13.12 -20.42 -51.22
C PRO A 12 14.27 -19.49 -50.72
N VAL A 13 15.40 -20.12 -50.34
CA VAL A 13 16.60 -19.55 -49.70
C VAL A 13 17.76 -19.38 -50.71
N SER A 14 18.56 -18.30 -50.62
CA SER A 14 20.00 -18.33 -51.01
C SER A 14 20.87 -17.17 -50.46
N ASP A 15 21.66 -17.51 -49.44
CA ASP A 15 23.05 -17.15 -49.08
C ASP A 15 23.91 -16.10 -49.87
N ARG A 16 24.82 -15.43 -49.13
CA ARG A 16 26.16 -14.81 -49.48
C ARG A 16 26.42 -13.28 -49.64
N SER A 17 27.20 -12.80 -48.66
CA SER A 17 28.51 -12.07 -48.74
C SER A 17 28.67 -10.58 -49.12
N CYS A 18 29.13 -9.82 -48.10
CA CYS A 18 30.33 -8.94 -48.06
C CYS A 18 30.51 -7.65 -48.92
N GLN A 19 30.40 -6.52 -48.20
CA GLN A 19 31.33 -5.36 -48.14
C GLN A 19 31.25 -4.16 -49.14
N PRO A 20 31.72 -2.95 -48.72
CA PRO A 20 31.35 -1.60 -49.24
C PRO A 20 32.44 -1.04 -50.21
N PRO A 21 32.43 0.21 -50.79
CA PRO A 21 32.21 1.58 -50.19
C PRO A 21 31.45 2.53 -51.20
N PRO A 22 31.53 3.90 -51.22
CA PRO A 22 32.28 4.84 -50.38
C PRO A 22 31.52 6.11 -49.88
N VAL A 23 32.27 6.89 -49.10
CA VAL A 23 31.95 8.22 -48.55
C VAL A 23 31.99 9.29 -49.64
N THR A 24 31.06 10.26 -49.58
CA THR A 24 31.33 11.63 -50.06
C THR A 24 30.75 12.65 -49.08
N GLU A 25 31.50 13.74 -48.91
CA GLU A 25 31.45 14.70 -47.82
C GLU A 25 30.67 15.96 -48.23
N LEU A 26 29.78 16.47 -47.37
CA LEU A 26 29.29 17.85 -47.42
C LEU A 26 28.75 18.29 -46.04
N GLN A 27 29.47 19.21 -45.41
CA GLN A 27 29.13 19.97 -44.20
C GLN A 27 29.03 21.47 -44.57
N PRO A 28 28.57 22.37 -43.67
CA PRO A 28 27.60 22.18 -42.58
C PRO A 28 26.53 23.30 -42.57
N LEU A 29 25.51 23.16 -41.71
CA LEU A 29 24.82 24.33 -41.12
C LEU A 29 24.32 24.01 -39.69
N GLU A 30 24.70 24.90 -38.78
CA GLU A 30 24.41 24.95 -37.34
C GLU A 30 22.91 25.23 -37.04
N THR A 31 22.31 25.03 -35.86
CA THR A 31 22.67 24.38 -34.57
C THR A 31 21.37 24.14 -33.77
N ARG A 32 21.29 23.07 -32.96
CA ARG A 32 20.69 23.09 -31.60
C ARG A 32 20.98 21.79 -30.85
N THR A 33 21.65 21.88 -29.70
CA THR A 33 22.10 20.74 -28.90
C THR A 33 21.17 20.46 -27.73
N SER A 34 20.58 19.25 -27.69
CA SER A 34 20.05 18.64 -26.47
C SER A 34 21.19 17.95 -25.71
N ARG A 35 21.41 18.27 -24.44
CA ARG A 35 22.35 17.53 -23.59
C ARG A 35 21.68 16.28 -23.03
N SER A 36 22.20 15.11 -23.39
CA SER A 36 21.96 13.85 -22.69
C SER A 36 22.78 13.77 -21.41
N PHE A 37 22.19 13.31 -20.31
CA PHE A 37 22.92 12.85 -19.13
C PHE A 37 23.39 11.40 -19.35
N SER A 38 24.56 11.03 -18.82
CA SER A 38 25.15 9.70 -18.99
C SER A 38 24.87 8.77 -17.80
N PRO A 39 24.78 7.43 -18.00
CA PRO A 39 24.37 6.50 -16.93
C PRO A 39 25.32 6.42 -15.72
N LEU A 40 26.61 6.73 -15.90
CA LEU A 40 27.60 6.60 -14.81
C LEU A 40 27.38 7.58 -13.65
N SER A 41 26.72 8.72 -13.87
CA SER A 41 26.49 9.71 -12.81
C SER A 41 25.42 9.26 -11.80
N PHE A 42 24.49 8.37 -12.19
CA PHE A 42 23.44 7.86 -11.30
C PHE A 42 23.98 6.84 -10.29
N HIS A 43 24.80 5.88 -10.73
CA HIS A 43 25.41 4.89 -9.84
C HIS A 43 26.28 5.51 -8.74
N LEU A 44 27.07 6.55 -9.06
CA LEU A 44 27.96 7.20 -8.09
C LEU A 44 27.21 8.01 -7.01
N VAL A 45 25.96 8.43 -7.27
CA VAL A 45 25.09 9.06 -6.28
C VAL A 45 24.45 8.00 -5.39
N GLN A 46 23.85 6.95 -5.97
CA GLN A 46 23.28 5.82 -5.22
C GLN A 46 24.30 5.18 -4.27
N GLN A 47 25.55 4.95 -4.74
CA GLN A 47 26.59 4.32 -3.95
C GLN A 47 27.01 5.13 -2.71
N LYS A 48 26.97 6.47 -2.77
CA LYS A 48 27.32 7.32 -1.62
C LYS A 48 26.19 7.45 -0.60
N SER A 49 24.94 7.46 -1.04
CA SER A 49 23.78 7.37 -0.14
C SER A 49 23.79 6.04 0.65
N HIS A 50 24.19 4.96 -0.03
CA HIS A 50 24.29 3.61 0.54
C HIS A 50 25.34 3.50 1.66
N GLU A 51 26.53 4.09 1.50
CA GLU A 51 27.58 4.09 2.53
C GLU A 51 27.18 4.85 3.81
N LEU A 52 26.54 6.03 3.67
CA LEU A 52 26.13 6.86 4.80
C LEU A 52 25.02 6.22 5.65
N PHE A 53 24.04 5.56 5.02
CA PHE A 53 22.99 4.83 5.75
C PHE A 53 23.55 3.60 6.47
N THR A 54 24.47 2.87 5.82
CA THR A 54 25.14 1.67 6.36
C THR A 54 25.88 1.94 7.67
N LEU A 55 26.53 3.10 7.80
CA LEU A 55 27.29 3.45 9.01
C LEU A 55 26.41 3.63 10.26
N HIS A 56 25.18 4.13 10.07
CA HIS A 56 24.30 4.48 11.19
C HIS A 56 23.50 3.28 11.73
N LEU A 57 23.00 2.42 10.85
CA LEU A 57 22.34 1.18 11.27
C LEU A 57 23.30 0.25 12.02
N THR A 58 24.56 0.17 11.57
CA THR A 58 25.61 -0.64 12.21
C THR A 58 25.91 -0.19 13.64
N ARG A 59 25.95 1.14 13.90
CA ARG A 59 26.15 1.68 15.26
C ARG A 59 24.97 1.39 16.19
N TYR A 60 23.74 1.52 15.70
CA TYR A 60 22.53 1.24 16.48
C TYR A 60 22.51 -0.21 17.00
N LEU A 61 22.83 -1.18 16.14
CA LEU A 61 22.81 -2.61 16.47
C LEU A 61 23.98 -3.04 17.36
N SER A 62 25.16 -2.41 17.24
CA SER A 62 26.32 -2.71 18.09
C SER A 62 26.12 -2.42 19.59
N TYR A 63 25.13 -1.59 19.93
CA TYR A 63 24.85 -1.20 21.33
C TYR A 63 24.02 -2.24 22.11
N GLN A 64 23.43 -3.24 21.43
CA GLN A 64 22.56 -4.24 22.07
C GLN A 64 23.25 -5.57 22.42
N SER A 65 24.49 -5.80 21.98
CA SER A 65 25.21 -7.06 22.22
C SER A 65 26.10 -7.01 23.47
N ASN A 66 25.54 -7.30 24.65
CA ASN A 66 26.31 -7.58 25.87
C ASN A 66 25.82 -8.89 26.53
N PRO A 67 26.62 -9.96 26.60
CA PRO A 67 26.11 -11.31 26.86
C PRO A 67 25.99 -11.63 28.36
N GLY A 68 24.78 -11.97 28.83
CA GLY A 68 24.58 -12.38 30.21
C GLY A 68 23.28 -13.14 30.49
N ARG A 69 23.42 -14.43 30.80
CA ARG A 69 22.43 -15.36 31.39
C ARG A 69 21.31 -15.89 30.48
N ALA A 70 21.21 -17.22 30.43
CA ALA A 70 20.14 -17.98 29.77
C ALA A 70 19.21 -18.65 30.80
N GLN A 71 17.93 -18.82 30.45
CA GLN A 71 17.02 -19.83 31.01
C GLN A 71 15.86 -20.09 30.04
N SER A 72 15.30 -21.30 30.09
CA SER A 72 14.41 -21.87 29.06
C SER A 72 12.90 -21.61 29.31
N THR A 73 12.12 -21.40 28.26
CA THR A 73 10.66 -21.65 28.20
C THR A 73 10.18 -21.77 26.75
N ASN A 74 9.07 -22.51 26.52
CA ASN A 74 8.57 -22.90 25.19
C ASN A 74 7.75 -21.80 24.50
N HIS A 75 8.07 -21.44 23.25
CA HIS A 75 7.17 -20.71 22.32
C HIS A 75 7.45 -21.07 20.84
N PRO A 76 6.46 -20.97 19.93
CA PRO A 76 6.54 -21.53 18.57
C PRO A 76 7.28 -20.61 17.56
N ILE A 77 8.47 -21.04 17.14
CA ILE A 77 9.41 -20.28 16.28
C ILE A 77 8.90 -20.19 14.84
N ALA A 78 8.17 -19.12 14.51
CA ALA A 78 8.04 -18.66 13.14
C ALA A 78 9.39 -18.09 12.62
N MET A 79 9.55 -17.96 11.30
CA MET A 79 10.70 -17.27 10.67
C MET A 79 10.69 -15.74 10.83
N TRP A 80 9.89 -15.26 11.78
CA TRP A 80 9.98 -13.96 12.43
C TRP A 80 10.02 -14.29 13.93
N PRO A 81 11.06 -13.90 14.68
CA PRO A 81 11.37 -14.54 15.95
C PRO A 81 10.24 -14.37 16.99
N SER A 82 9.61 -15.49 17.35
CA SER A 82 8.80 -15.61 18.56
C SER A 82 9.71 -15.70 19.79
N SER A 83 10.55 -14.69 19.99
CA SER A 83 11.46 -14.66 21.11
C SER A 83 10.72 -14.22 22.38
N THR A 84 10.93 -14.96 23.48
CA THR A 84 10.40 -14.63 24.80
C THR A 84 11.03 -13.35 25.32
N PHE A 85 10.41 -12.21 25.03
CA PHE A 85 10.81 -10.89 25.53
C PHE A 85 9.64 -10.12 26.13
N LEU A 86 9.98 -9.31 27.13
CA LEU A 86 9.10 -8.46 27.94
C LEU A 86 8.17 -7.59 27.06
N HIS A 87 6.92 -7.39 27.50
CA HIS A 87 5.87 -6.58 26.85
C HIS A 87 6.42 -5.36 26.08
N PRO A 88 6.46 -5.42 24.73
CA PRO A 88 7.00 -4.33 23.92
C PRO A 88 5.89 -3.59 23.16
N ASN A 89 4.97 -2.93 23.88
CA ASN A 89 4.09 -1.89 23.32
C ASN A 89 4.86 -0.59 23.01
N ALA A 90 6.10 -0.70 22.51
CA ALA A 90 7.08 0.38 22.49
C ALA A 90 8.26 0.15 21.51
N LEU A 91 8.00 -0.26 20.26
CA LEU A 91 8.98 -0.13 19.16
C LEU A 91 8.27 -0.39 17.82
N THR A 92 7.86 0.69 17.15
CA THR A 92 7.14 0.64 15.86
C THR A 92 7.12 2.04 15.25
N LEU A 93 7.28 2.13 13.92
CA LEU A 93 7.24 3.33 13.06
C LEU A 93 8.52 4.20 13.03
N VAL A 94 9.50 3.86 12.17
CA VAL A 94 10.65 4.73 11.79
C VAL A 94 11.21 4.40 10.38
N PHE A 95 11.16 5.34 9.42
CA PHE A 95 11.86 5.41 8.10
C PHE A 95 11.92 6.92 7.69
N ALA A 96 12.29 7.37 6.48
CA ALA A 96 13.60 7.39 5.81
C ALA A 96 13.57 8.45 4.67
N ALA A 97 14.67 8.94 4.06
CA ALA A 97 16.02 9.19 4.57
C ALA A 97 16.82 10.07 3.57
N CYS A 98 17.53 11.07 4.09
CA CYS A 98 18.88 11.46 3.65
C CYS A 98 19.20 12.08 2.24
N ILE A 99 19.59 13.38 2.25
CA ILE A 99 20.75 14.07 1.57
C ILE A 99 20.72 14.08 -0.01
N VAL A 100 21.08 15.13 -0.80
CA VAL A 100 22.19 16.12 -0.71
C VAL A 100 21.96 17.47 -1.44
N LEU A 101 22.43 18.54 -0.77
CA LEU A 101 22.85 19.93 -1.14
C LEU A 101 23.54 20.17 -2.52
N PRO A 102 23.89 21.43 -2.92
CA PRO A 102 23.27 22.76 -2.66
C PRO A 102 23.15 23.67 -3.92
N SER A 103 22.46 24.80 -3.82
CA SER A 103 22.69 26.00 -4.65
C SER A 103 22.35 27.28 -3.88
N ALA A 104 23.37 28.05 -3.48
CA ALA A 104 23.18 29.38 -2.91
C ALA A 104 23.24 30.43 -4.01
N PHE A 105 22.24 31.32 -4.08
CA PHE A 105 22.42 32.65 -4.65
C PHE A 105 21.65 33.68 -3.83
N ALA A 106 22.39 34.51 -3.10
CA ALA A 106 21.89 35.79 -2.64
C ALA A 106 22.26 36.86 -3.68
N SER A 107 21.27 37.61 -4.17
CA SER A 107 21.49 39.00 -4.57
C SER A 107 20.18 39.79 -4.57
N LYS A 108 20.29 41.09 -4.23
CA LYS A 108 19.18 42.03 -4.13
C LYS A 108 18.75 42.52 -5.52
N GLY A 109 17.46 42.74 -5.70
CA GLY A 109 16.91 43.55 -6.79
C GLY A 109 15.71 44.36 -6.33
N ILE A 110 15.93 45.63 -5.95
CA ILE A 110 14.82 46.57 -5.71
C ILE A 110 14.43 47.19 -7.06
N SER A 111 13.15 47.12 -7.41
CA SER A 111 12.55 47.99 -8.41
C SER A 111 11.11 48.30 -8.03
N HIS A 112 10.76 49.59 -7.94
CA HIS A 112 9.40 50.02 -7.60
C HIS A 112 8.48 49.93 -8.82
N GLY A 113 7.32 49.30 -8.65
CA GLY A 113 6.23 49.29 -9.61
C GLY A 113 4.86 49.39 -8.92
N THR A 114 4.38 50.63 -8.77
CA THR A 114 2.97 51.03 -8.54
C THR A 114 2.15 50.23 -7.52
N LEU A 115 2.00 50.79 -6.31
CA LEU A 115 0.94 50.41 -5.36
C LEU A 115 -0.44 50.52 -6.01
N LEU A 116 -1.12 49.39 -6.17
CA LEU A 116 -2.57 49.32 -6.05
C LEU A 116 -2.88 48.74 -4.68
N THR A 117 -3.20 49.61 -3.73
CA THR A 117 -3.70 49.22 -2.40
C THR A 117 -5.08 48.60 -2.52
N SER A 118 -5.15 47.28 -2.72
CA SER A 118 -6.32 46.50 -2.35
C SER A 118 -6.31 46.32 -0.83
N SER A 119 -7.41 46.69 -0.19
CA SER A 119 -7.62 46.52 1.25
C SER A 119 -7.88 45.05 1.60
N ASN A 120 -7.43 44.64 2.79
CA ASN A 120 -7.56 43.31 3.40
C ASN A 120 -6.75 42.17 2.76
N THR A 121 -5.46 42.10 3.12
CA THR A 121 -4.74 40.83 3.20
C THR A 121 -5.32 39.99 4.36
N THR A 122 -6.41 39.27 4.10
CA THR A 122 -6.94 38.29 5.05
C THR A 122 -5.90 37.18 5.21
N THR A 123 -5.18 37.17 6.33
CA THR A 123 -4.31 36.05 6.72
C THR A 123 -5.15 34.78 6.70
N TRP A 124 -4.70 33.77 5.96
CA TRP A 124 -5.41 32.50 5.88
C TRP A 124 -5.55 31.89 7.29
N PRO A 125 -6.74 31.37 7.66
CA PRO A 125 -6.95 30.80 8.98
C PRO A 125 -6.24 29.45 9.11
N SER A 126 -5.78 29.15 10.33
CA SER A 126 -5.49 27.75 10.68
C SER A 126 -6.77 26.92 10.65
N LEU A 127 -6.62 25.66 10.26
CA LEU A 127 -7.72 24.71 10.12
C LEU A 127 -7.69 23.71 11.27
N LYS A 128 -8.86 23.39 11.80
CA LYS A 128 -9.08 22.15 12.55
C LYS A 128 -9.93 21.23 11.68
N LEU A 129 -9.40 20.06 11.32
CA LEU A 129 -10.10 19.04 10.56
C LEU A 129 -10.48 17.89 11.49
N HIS A 130 -11.77 17.77 11.82
CA HIS A 130 -12.32 16.64 12.56
C HIS A 130 -12.72 15.53 11.59
N PHE A 131 -12.06 14.39 11.69
CA PHE A 131 -12.34 13.21 10.88
C PHE A 131 -13.28 12.25 11.64
N THR A 132 -14.28 11.73 10.93
CA THR A 132 -15.17 10.67 11.43
C THR A 132 -15.14 9.47 10.49
N LEU A 133 -14.57 8.37 10.99
CA LEU A 133 -14.38 7.11 10.28
C LEU A 133 -15.61 6.22 10.50
N LYS A 134 -16.29 5.84 9.41
CA LYS A 134 -17.58 5.15 9.47
C LYS A 134 -17.46 3.62 9.42
N ARG A 135 -16.24 3.09 9.27
CA ARG A 135 -15.91 1.67 9.21
C ARG A 135 -14.89 1.32 10.29
N SER A 136 -15.12 0.24 11.03
CA SER A 136 -14.17 -0.30 12.02
C SER A 136 -12.83 -0.66 11.37
N SER A 137 -12.85 -1.19 10.15
CA SER A 137 -11.64 -1.45 9.34
C SER A 137 -10.79 -0.23 9.03
N MET A 138 -11.30 1.00 9.13
CA MET A 138 -10.53 2.22 8.84
C MET A 138 -9.93 2.88 10.09
N GLN A 139 -10.21 2.37 11.30
CA GLN A 139 -9.84 3.04 12.56
C GLN A 139 -8.33 3.17 12.72
N VAL A 140 -7.86 4.40 12.93
CA VAL A 140 -6.43 4.67 13.20
C VAL A 140 -6.17 4.42 14.68
N LEU A 141 -5.36 3.40 14.99
CA LEU A 141 -5.04 2.99 16.37
C LEU A 141 -6.30 2.77 17.23
N GLY A 142 -7.33 2.14 16.63
CA GLY A 142 -8.63 1.88 17.27
C GLY A 142 -9.51 3.10 17.49
N GLN A 143 -9.11 4.29 17.03
CA GLN A 143 -9.89 5.52 17.16
C GLN A 143 -10.81 5.72 15.93
N PRO A 144 -12.13 5.86 16.12
CA PRO A 144 -13.08 6.14 15.02
C PRO A 144 -13.15 7.63 14.64
N THR A 145 -12.55 8.51 15.44
CA THR A 145 -12.54 9.96 15.23
C THR A 145 -11.21 10.54 15.66
N PHE A 146 -10.69 11.52 14.93
CA PHE A 146 -9.46 12.25 15.32
C PHE A 146 -9.46 13.67 14.76
N ASP A 147 -8.71 14.56 15.40
CA ASP A 147 -8.54 15.96 14.99
C ASP A 147 -7.14 16.18 14.41
N VAL A 148 -7.07 16.73 13.19
CA VAL A 148 -5.84 17.31 12.61
C VAL A 148 -5.90 18.83 12.76
N TYR A 149 -4.81 19.43 13.23
CA TYR A 149 -4.65 20.88 13.27
C TYR A 149 -3.64 21.28 12.20
N ALA A 150 -3.92 22.32 11.41
CA ALA A 150 -3.07 22.75 10.31
C ALA A 150 -2.94 24.28 10.22
N ASN A 151 -1.73 24.78 9.98
CA ASN A 151 -1.41 26.18 9.74
C ASN A 151 -1.08 26.39 8.25
N PRO A 152 -1.66 27.41 7.58
CA PRO A 152 -1.28 27.75 6.22
C PRO A 152 0.05 28.51 6.18
N VAL A 153 0.96 28.03 5.34
CA VAL A 153 2.20 28.69 4.93
C VAL A 153 1.97 29.14 3.48
N VAL A 154 1.52 30.38 3.32
CA VAL A 154 1.14 30.97 2.03
C VAL A 154 2.34 31.67 1.39
N SER A 155 2.52 31.56 0.08
CA SER A 155 3.55 32.28 -0.66
C SER A 155 3.34 33.80 -0.69
N ASP A 156 4.41 34.56 -0.94
CA ASP A 156 4.39 36.04 -0.97
C ASP A 156 3.40 36.64 -1.99
N ASP A 157 3.09 35.89 -3.06
CA ASP A 157 2.10 36.24 -4.09
C ASP A 157 0.65 35.90 -3.70
N GLY A 158 0.45 35.07 -2.67
CA GLY A 158 -0.87 34.57 -2.24
C GLY A 158 -1.43 33.40 -3.06
N ASP A 159 -0.72 32.96 -4.11
CA ASP A 159 -1.22 32.02 -5.11
C ASP A 159 -0.90 30.55 -4.80
N SER A 160 -0.04 30.26 -3.81
CA SER A 160 0.27 28.89 -3.37
C SER A 160 0.29 28.74 -1.86
N VAL A 161 0.00 27.53 -1.39
CA VAL A 161 -0.05 27.20 0.04
C VAL A 161 0.60 25.84 0.32
N LEU A 162 1.38 25.80 1.39
CA LEU A 162 1.77 24.60 2.10
C LEU A 162 1.00 24.59 3.44
N TYR A 163 0.69 23.41 3.97
CA TYR A 163 0.12 23.30 5.32
C TYR A 163 1.08 22.58 6.24
N ASP A 164 1.54 23.28 7.26
CA ASP A 164 2.12 22.64 8.45
C ASP A 164 0.98 22.07 9.28
N GLY A 165 1.18 20.95 9.95
CA GLY A 165 0.10 20.31 10.69
C GLY A 165 0.56 19.31 11.74
N TYR A 166 -0.36 18.93 12.63
CA TYR A 166 -0.16 17.81 13.52
C TYR A 166 -1.47 17.05 13.82
N VAL A 167 -1.30 15.81 14.26
CA VAL A 167 -2.36 14.97 14.81
C VAL A 167 -1.79 14.10 15.93
N HIS A 168 -2.61 13.86 16.96
CA HIS A 168 -2.28 13.04 18.12
C HIS A 168 -3.15 11.79 18.15
N PHE A 169 -2.54 10.66 18.52
CA PHE A 169 -3.23 9.43 18.85
C PHE A 169 -2.71 8.90 20.17
N THR A 170 -3.61 8.39 21.01
CA THR A 170 -3.28 7.83 22.33
C THR A 170 -3.70 6.38 22.37
N GLU A 171 -2.75 5.50 22.71
CA GLU A 171 -2.93 4.06 22.86
C GLU A 171 -2.39 3.64 24.24
N GLY A 172 -3.29 3.40 25.19
CA GLY A 172 -2.92 3.16 26.59
C GLY A 172 -2.08 4.32 27.16
N SER A 173 -0.85 4.03 27.57
CA SER A 173 0.12 5.01 28.06
C SER A 173 0.98 5.67 26.97
N THR A 174 0.82 5.30 25.69
CA THR A 174 1.59 5.89 24.58
C THR A 174 0.80 7.01 23.90
N LEU A 175 1.40 8.20 23.83
CA LEU A 175 0.99 9.28 22.94
C LEU A 175 1.89 9.27 21.70
N THR A 176 1.30 9.04 20.52
CA THR A 176 1.99 9.20 19.23
C THR A 176 1.49 10.46 18.55
N THR A 177 2.42 11.35 18.22
CA THR A 177 2.16 12.61 17.51
C THR A 177 2.81 12.54 16.13
N TYR A 178 2.04 12.84 15.10
CA TYR A 178 2.57 13.09 13.76
C TYR A 178 2.59 14.60 13.53
N VAL A 179 3.69 15.11 12.99
CA VAL A 179 3.90 16.53 12.71
C VAL A 179 4.42 16.68 11.29
N LEU A 180 3.95 17.69 10.57
CA LEU A 180 4.50 18.16 9.31
C LEU A 180 4.83 19.64 9.47
N VAL A 181 6.08 20.05 9.26
CA VAL A 181 6.49 21.47 9.28
C VAL A 181 7.48 21.71 8.14
N ASP A 182 7.30 22.80 7.39
CA ASP A 182 8.10 23.14 6.20
C ASP A 182 8.14 22.00 5.16
N GLY A 183 7.06 21.20 5.11
CA GLY A 183 6.95 20.01 4.26
C GLY A 183 7.72 18.79 4.76
N VAL A 184 8.37 18.88 5.93
CA VAL A 184 9.17 17.84 6.57
C VAL A 184 8.33 17.07 7.59
N PRO A 185 8.16 15.74 7.44
CA PRO A 185 7.29 14.96 8.32
C PRO A 185 8.07 14.27 9.46
N TYR A 186 7.44 14.21 10.62
CA TYR A 186 7.99 13.67 11.86
C TYR A 186 6.96 12.78 12.57
N ALA A 187 7.46 11.74 13.26
CA ALA A 187 6.70 10.98 14.24
C ALA A 187 7.40 11.07 15.60
N THR A 188 6.67 11.55 16.62
CA THR A 188 7.11 11.58 18.02
C THR A 188 6.25 10.64 18.85
N ARG A 189 6.85 9.56 19.37
CA ARG A 189 6.24 8.68 20.37
C ARG A 189 6.68 9.15 21.76
N SER A 190 5.74 9.39 22.65
CA SER A 190 5.98 9.66 24.08
C SER A 190 5.27 8.60 24.92
N VAL A 191 6.01 7.90 25.77
CA VAL A 191 5.42 6.99 26.77
C VAL A 191 5.20 7.78 28.06
N MET A 192 4.01 7.67 28.64
CA MET A 192 3.59 8.40 29.83
C MET A 192 3.45 7.47 31.04
N ASP A 193 3.59 8.01 32.25
CA ASP A 193 3.19 7.32 33.48
C ASP A 193 1.68 7.54 33.79
N GLU A 194 1.19 6.94 34.87
CA GLU A 194 -0.20 7.10 35.34
C GLU A 194 -0.53 8.55 35.78
N SER A 195 0.49 9.39 35.98
CA SER A 195 0.36 10.82 36.30
C SER A 195 0.55 11.74 35.07
N ALA A 196 0.56 11.16 33.86
CA ALA A 196 0.80 11.83 32.58
C ALA A 196 2.19 12.50 32.41
N ASN A 197 3.19 12.13 33.20
CA ASN A 197 4.58 12.54 32.98
C ASN A 197 5.20 11.70 31.86
N VAL A 198 6.01 12.32 30.99
CA VAL A 198 6.70 11.62 29.90
C VAL A 198 7.90 10.85 30.45
N LEU A 199 7.80 9.52 30.45
CA LEU A 199 8.85 8.58 30.84
C LEU A 199 9.94 8.44 29.77
N SER A 200 9.55 8.44 28.50
CA SER A 200 10.47 8.39 27.36
C SER A 200 9.86 9.07 26.14
N ARG A 201 10.73 9.61 25.27
CA ARG A 201 10.33 10.23 24.00
C ARG A 201 11.28 9.79 22.89
N SER A 202 10.72 9.32 21.78
CA SER A 202 11.46 9.00 20.55
C SER A 202 10.86 9.75 19.37
N THR A 203 11.68 10.54 18.67
CA THR A 203 11.29 11.33 17.50
C THR A 203 12.15 10.96 16.30
N HIS A 204 11.49 10.69 15.18
CA HIS A 204 12.13 10.34 13.92
C HIS A 204 11.44 11.04 12.74
N CYS A 205 12.14 11.11 11.60
CA CYS A 205 11.52 11.51 10.33
C CYS A 205 10.45 10.49 9.89
N LEU A 206 9.71 10.82 8.84
CA LEU A 206 8.92 9.86 8.04
C LEU A 206 9.31 9.94 6.55
N PRO A 207 9.16 8.86 5.78
CA PRO A 207 9.29 8.90 4.32
C PRO A 207 8.02 9.44 3.65
N GLU A 208 8.11 9.87 2.39
CA GLU A 208 6.99 10.38 1.60
C GLU A 208 5.79 9.41 1.58
N ASN A 209 6.03 8.11 1.38
CA ASN A 209 4.98 7.09 1.30
C ASN A 209 4.30 6.77 2.64
N MET A 210 4.74 7.35 3.76
CA MET A 210 4.03 7.29 5.05
C MET A 210 3.18 8.54 5.33
N VAL A 211 3.22 9.54 4.44
CA VAL A 211 2.47 10.79 4.60
C VAL A 211 1.33 10.83 3.57
N PRO A 212 0.07 11.06 3.97
CA PRO A 212 -1.02 11.30 3.03
C PRO A 212 -0.67 12.49 2.13
N SER A 213 -0.71 12.30 0.80
CA SER A 213 -0.28 13.33 -0.15
C SER A 213 -1.15 14.59 -0.07
N ILE A 214 -0.61 15.63 0.59
CA ILE A 214 -1.24 16.94 0.69
C ILE A 214 -1.32 17.59 -0.69
N THR A 215 -0.30 17.41 -1.55
CA THR A 215 -0.32 17.84 -2.95
C THR A 215 -1.53 17.26 -3.70
N ALA A 216 -1.83 15.97 -3.54
CA ALA A 216 -3.02 15.35 -4.14
C ALA A 216 -4.33 15.87 -3.54
N LEU A 217 -4.36 16.23 -2.25
CA LEU A 217 -5.51 16.85 -1.61
C LEU A 217 -5.76 18.27 -2.16
N MET A 218 -4.70 19.06 -2.33
CA MET A 218 -4.77 20.41 -2.92
C MET A 218 -5.17 20.34 -4.40
N ALA A 219 -4.66 19.37 -5.16
CA ALA A 219 -5.12 19.11 -6.53
C ALA A 219 -6.62 18.78 -6.57
N ALA A 220 -7.11 17.90 -5.68
CA ALA A 220 -8.53 17.56 -5.58
C ALA A 220 -9.41 18.76 -5.16
N LEU A 221 -8.89 19.68 -4.34
CA LEU A 221 -9.56 20.94 -3.99
C LEU A 221 -9.58 21.92 -5.17
N ASN A 222 -8.52 21.96 -5.98
CA ASN A 222 -8.44 22.80 -7.17
C ASN A 222 -9.44 22.36 -8.25
N ASP A 223 -9.64 21.04 -8.40
CA ASP A 223 -10.59 20.44 -9.35
C ASP A 223 -12.05 20.39 -8.86
N VAL A 224 -12.36 21.03 -7.73
CA VAL A 224 -13.69 21.06 -7.11
C VAL A 224 -14.77 21.62 -8.05
N ARG A 225 -15.91 20.92 -8.17
CA ARG A 225 -16.99 21.30 -9.10
C ARG A 225 -18.30 21.54 -8.37
N VAL A 226 -19.09 22.52 -8.82
CA VAL A 226 -20.44 22.76 -8.28
C VAL A 226 -21.32 21.54 -8.53
N ALA A 227 -21.98 21.05 -7.48
CA ALA A 227 -22.91 19.93 -7.56
C ALA A 227 -24.35 20.38 -7.28
N SER A 228 -25.31 19.84 -8.04
CA SER A 228 -26.72 20.23 -7.94
C SER A 228 -27.47 19.45 -6.85
N THR A 229 -27.12 18.17 -6.67
CA THR A 229 -27.64 17.33 -5.58
C THR A 229 -26.55 16.40 -5.07
N ALA A 230 -26.58 16.11 -3.77
CA ALA A 230 -25.78 15.06 -3.18
C ALA A 230 -26.70 14.12 -2.38
N ARG A 231 -26.42 12.82 -2.46
CA ARG A 231 -27.15 11.76 -1.74
C ARG A 231 -26.19 10.82 -1.04
N LEU A 232 -26.57 10.38 0.15
CA LEU A 232 -25.94 9.29 0.89
C LEU A 232 -27.03 8.25 1.17
N ASN A 233 -26.84 7.01 0.73
CA ASN A 233 -27.84 5.93 0.85
C ASN A 233 -29.25 6.34 0.34
N GLY A 234 -29.30 7.09 -0.77
CA GLY A 234 -30.52 7.64 -1.36
C GLY A 234 -31.09 8.88 -0.65
N GLY A 235 -30.76 9.10 0.62
CA GLY A 235 -31.13 10.29 1.40
C GLY A 235 -30.42 11.55 0.89
N LYS A 236 -31.14 12.66 0.71
CA LYS A 236 -30.57 13.93 0.23
C LYS A 236 -29.74 14.59 1.33
N ILE A 237 -28.47 14.86 1.04
CA ILE A 237 -27.61 15.70 1.89
C ILE A 237 -28.10 17.15 1.78
N LYS A 238 -28.35 17.79 2.94
CA LYS A 238 -28.86 19.15 3.02
C LYS A 238 -27.71 20.13 3.19
N CYS A 239 -27.49 20.99 2.20
CA CYS A 239 -26.48 22.04 2.22
C CYS A 239 -27.09 23.36 1.71
N ALA A 240 -26.51 24.48 2.10
CA ALA A 240 -26.98 25.79 1.68
C ALA A 240 -26.97 25.94 0.15
N SER A 241 -27.99 26.59 -0.40
CA SER A 241 -28.19 26.73 -1.84
C SER A 241 -26.97 27.40 -2.51
N GLY A 242 -26.35 26.69 -3.46
CA GLY A 242 -25.18 27.20 -4.19
C GLY A 242 -23.83 27.04 -3.47
N ASN A 243 -23.79 26.27 -2.36
CA ASN A 243 -22.57 25.95 -1.60
C ASN A 243 -22.28 24.43 -1.54
N LEU A 244 -22.85 23.65 -2.47
CA LEU A 244 -22.64 22.21 -2.59
C LEU A 244 -21.68 21.93 -3.75
N PHE A 245 -20.68 21.09 -3.48
CA PHE A 245 -19.62 20.75 -4.43
C PHE A 245 -19.36 19.24 -4.46
N LYS A 246 -18.84 18.77 -5.60
CA LYS A 246 -18.19 17.48 -5.75
C LYS A 246 -16.67 17.69 -5.72
N MET A 247 -16.00 16.89 -4.90
CA MET A 247 -14.55 16.71 -4.87
C MET A 247 -14.26 15.22 -5.10
N THR A 248 -13.18 14.88 -5.79
CA THR A 248 -12.72 13.49 -5.94
C THR A 248 -11.25 13.44 -5.53
N PHE A 249 -10.93 12.66 -4.50
CA PHE A 249 -9.59 12.56 -3.93
C PHE A 249 -9.16 11.10 -3.87
N GLN A 250 -8.07 10.74 -4.57
CA GLN A 250 -7.55 9.36 -4.64
C GLN A 250 -8.64 8.29 -4.90
N GLY A 251 -9.50 8.58 -5.88
CA GLY A 251 -10.65 7.75 -6.28
C GLY A 251 -11.91 7.92 -5.42
N LEU A 252 -11.83 8.53 -4.23
CA LEU A 252 -12.99 8.76 -3.36
C LEU A 252 -13.76 10.01 -3.75
N ASP A 253 -15.04 9.84 -4.11
CA ASP A 253 -15.99 10.93 -4.25
C ASP A 253 -16.44 11.47 -2.87
N LEU A 254 -16.37 12.79 -2.72
CA LEU A 254 -16.83 13.55 -1.56
C LEU A 254 -17.85 14.62 -1.99
N ALA A 255 -18.92 14.77 -1.20
CA ALA A 255 -19.84 15.89 -1.29
C ALA A 255 -19.43 16.96 -0.27
N VAL A 256 -18.89 18.09 -0.74
CA VAL A 256 -18.38 19.17 0.11
C VAL A 256 -19.43 20.28 0.24
N CYS A 257 -19.70 20.70 1.47
CA CYS A 257 -20.68 21.72 1.78
C CYS A 257 -20.05 22.87 2.57
N ALA A 258 -19.98 24.05 1.95
CA ALA A 258 -19.37 25.23 2.52
C ALA A 258 -20.39 26.09 3.30
N SER A 259 -19.98 26.57 4.47
CA SER A 259 -20.84 27.36 5.39
C SER A 259 -20.29 28.78 5.63
N GLY A 260 -19.53 29.32 4.68
CA GLY A 260 -18.84 30.60 4.84
C GLY A 260 -17.85 30.53 6.01
N SER A 261 -17.83 31.54 6.89
CA SER A 261 -16.97 31.56 8.07
C SER A 261 -17.25 30.48 9.12
N SER A 262 -18.35 29.72 9.01
CA SER A 262 -18.68 28.61 9.92
C SER A 262 -18.01 27.28 9.54
N GLY A 263 -17.07 27.26 8.59
CA GLY A 263 -16.36 26.05 8.18
C GLY A 263 -16.87 25.42 6.88
N LEU A 264 -16.41 24.21 6.61
CA LEU A 264 -16.97 23.31 5.61
C LEU A 264 -17.12 21.90 6.16
N ARG A 265 -17.98 21.10 5.53
CA ARG A 265 -18.10 19.66 5.81
C ARG A 265 -18.09 18.86 4.53
N ALA A 266 -17.14 17.93 4.43
CA ALA A 266 -17.08 16.92 3.39
C ALA A 266 -17.76 15.64 3.88
N TYR A 267 -18.71 15.15 3.09
CA TYR A 267 -19.34 13.85 3.30
C TYR A 267 -18.79 12.85 2.29
N GLY A 268 -18.28 11.72 2.76
CA GLY A 268 -17.86 10.58 1.93
C GLY A 268 -18.67 9.33 2.23
N SER A 269 -18.45 8.26 1.46
CA SER A 269 -19.10 6.96 1.73
C SER A 269 -18.63 6.40 3.08
N ASP A 270 -17.32 6.43 3.36
CA ASP A 270 -16.71 5.77 4.53
C ASP A 270 -16.11 6.74 5.56
N ILE A 271 -16.05 8.03 5.23
CA ILE A 271 -15.40 9.07 6.03
C ILE A 271 -16.21 10.37 5.91
N ASP A 272 -16.39 11.09 7.02
CA ASP A 272 -16.76 12.50 7.02
C ASP A 272 -15.57 13.33 7.50
N ILE A 273 -15.46 14.56 7.02
CA ILE A 273 -14.46 15.54 7.45
C ILE A 273 -15.18 16.86 7.72
N GLU A 274 -15.07 17.39 8.93
CA GLU A 274 -15.58 18.70 9.31
C GLU A 274 -14.40 19.64 9.55
N VAL A 275 -14.42 20.82 8.93
CA VAL A 275 -13.30 21.77 8.92
C VAL A 275 -13.73 23.10 9.54
N GLU A 276 -13.13 23.44 10.67
CA GLU A 276 -13.31 24.71 11.38
C GLU A 276 -12.15 25.67 11.06
N TYR A 277 -12.47 26.95 10.80
CA TYR A 277 -11.47 28.02 10.66
C TYR A 277 -11.17 28.63 12.03
N LEU A 278 -9.94 28.44 12.51
CA LEU A 278 -9.51 28.89 13.83
C LEU A 278 -9.16 30.39 13.82
N LYS A 279 -9.49 31.08 14.92
CA LYS A 279 -9.23 32.52 15.09
C LYS A 279 -7.76 32.87 15.31
N HIS A 280 -6.95 31.89 15.70
CA HIS A 280 -5.54 32.04 16.05
C HIS A 280 -4.75 30.88 15.45
N HIS A 281 -3.51 31.15 15.03
CA HIS A 281 -2.61 30.10 14.56
C HIS A 281 -2.24 29.16 15.69
N VAL A 282 -2.23 27.86 15.40
CA VAL A 282 -1.83 26.83 16.37
C VAL A 282 -0.30 26.82 16.47
N GLN A 283 0.26 26.45 17.62
CA GLN A 283 1.71 26.30 17.74
C GLN A 283 2.12 24.92 17.23
N ILE A 284 2.89 24.88 16.15
CA ILE A 284 3.38 23.65 15.51
C ILE A 284 4.92 23.70 15.48
N PRO A 285 5.61 23.46 16.61
CA PRO A 285 7.06 23.51 16.66
C PRO A 285 7.67 22.29 15.95
N VAL A 286 8.80 22.51 15.26
CA VAL A 286 9.63 21.41 14.72
C VAL A 286 10.08 20.50 15.87
N PRO A 287 9.76 19.19 15.84
CA PRO A 287 10.19 18.27 16.89
C PRO A 287 11.70 18.06 16.95
N GLU A 288 12.27 18.05 18.16
CA GLU A 288 13.67 17.64 18.35
C GLU A 288 13.84 16.14 18.06
N LEU A 289 14.82 15.80 17.21
CA LEU A 289 15.17 14.42 16.85
C LEU A 289 15.87 13.70 18.01
N THR A 290 15.61 12.40 18.16
CA THR A 290 16.28 11.59 19.18
C THR A 290 17.78 11.51 18.95
N ALA A 291 18.56 11.66 20.03
CA ALA A 291 20.01 11.55 20.01
C ALA A 291 20.46 10.22 19.36
N GLY A 292 21.27 10.32 18.30
CA GLY A 292 21.70 9.17 17.49
C GLY A 292 21.00 9.06 16.12
N VAL A 293 19.91 9.78 15.89
CA VAL A 293 19.40 10.07 14.54
C VAL A 293 20.35 11.09 13.90
N THR A 294 20.70 10.87 12.63
CA THR A 294 21.81 11.55 11.96
C THR A 294 21.47 11.87 10.51
N GLY A 295 21.76 13.11 10.11
CA GLY A 295 21.17 13.72 8.92
C GLY A 295 20.06 14.70 9.34
N LYS A 296 19.55 15.45 8.35
CA LYS A 296 18.31 16.22 8.52
C LYS A 296 17.15 15.38 7.97
N CYS A 297 15.94 15.61 8.48
CA CYS A 297 14.75 15.13 7.78
C CYS A 297 14.56 15.95 6.51
N GLU A 298 14.17 15.30 5.41
CA GLU A 298 13.99 15.93 4.10
C GLU A 298 12.50 16.28 3.89
N PRO A 299 12.19 17.37 3.15
CA PRO A 299 10.81 17.71 2.82
C PRO A 299 10.23 16.73 1.79
N VAL A 300 8.99 16.27 2.03
CA VAL A 300 8.25 15.32 1.16
C VAL A 300 7.07 15.97 0.43
N THR A 301 6.78 17.23 0.72
CA THR A 301 5.73 18.02 0.07
C THR A 301 6.16 19.47 -0.02
N SER A 302 5.61 20.20 -0.99
CA SER A 302 5.90 21.60 -1.26
C SER A 302 4.62 22.43 -1.35
N ALA A 303 4.76 23.76 -1.40
CA ALA A 303 3.63 24.65 -1.61
C ALA A 303 2.95 24.35 -2.95
N THR A 304 1.62 24.19 -2.92
CA THR A 304 0.81 23.88 -4.10
C THR A 304 0.01 25.11 -4.50
N ALA A 305 0.02 25.46 -5.79
CA ALA A 305 -0.80 26.55 -6.32
C ALA A 305 -2.28 26.29 -6.10
N VAL A 306 -3.06 27.31 -5.75
CA VAL A 306 -4.49 27.19 -5.40
C VAL A 306 -5.38 27.96 -6.36
N THR A 307 -6.50 27.36 -6.78
CA THR A 307 -7.53 28.08 -7.55
C THR A 307 -8.31 29.03 -6.64
N PRO A 308 -8.95 30.09 -7.18
CA PRO A 308 -9.81 30.97 -6.39
C PRO A 308 -10.95 30.23 -5.67
N ALA A 309 -11.41 29.09 -6.22
CA ALA A 309 -12.41 28.24 -5.58
C ALA A 309 -11.82 27.46 -4.38
N ALA A 310 -10.64 26.86 -4.54
CA ALA A 310 -9.93 26.19 -3.44
C ALA A 310 -9.55 27.17 -2.33
N ALA A 311 -8.98 28.33 -2.67
CA ALA A 311 -8.65 29.39 -1.72
C ALA A 311 -9.89 29.87 -0.95
N ALA A 312 -11.03 30.06 -1.62
CA ALA A 312 -12.28 30.43 -0.94
C ALA A 312 -12.78 29.32 0.02
N LEU A 313 -12.67 28.05 -0.36
CA LEU A 313 -12.98 26.91 0.52
C LEU A 313 -11.98 26.72 1.67
N LEU A 314 -10.73 27.18 1.54
CA LEU A 314 -9.72 27.08 2.60
C LEU A 314 -9.72 28.29 3.55
N THR A 315 -10.37 29.40 3.17
CA THR A 315 -10.45 30.65 3.95
C THR A 315 -11.86 31.02 4.41
N GLY A 316 -12.86 30.22 4.10
CA GLY A 316 -14.27 30.49 4.44
C GLY A 316 -14.92 31.63 3.64
N GLN A 317 -14.27 32.09 2.56
CA GLN A 317 -14.79 33.13 1.69
C GLN A 317 -15.89 32.58 0.74
N PRO A 318 -16.77 33.44 0.20
CA PRO A 318 -17.76 33.01 -0.76
C PRO A 318 -17.10 32.47 -2.04
N VAL A 319 -17.33 31.21 -2.38
CA VAL A 319 -16.88 30.65 -3.66
C VAL A 319 -17.68 31.34 -4.78
N HIS A 320 -17.03 32.17 -5.60
CA HIS A 320 -17.63 32.80 -6.77
C HIS A 320 -17.43 31.91 -8.01
N SER A 321 -18.50 31.20 -8.40
CA SER A 321 -18.49 30.32 -9.58
C SER A 321 -19.36 30.88 -10.70
N GLU A 322 -18.79 31.05 -11.89
CA GLU A 322 -19.52 31.44 -13.11
C GLU A 322 -20.59 30.40 -13.51
N ALA A 323 -20.39 29.13 -13.11
CA ALA A 323 -21.34 28.04 -13.30
C ALA A 323 -22.64 28.23 -12.49
N ARG A 324 -22.73 29.19 -11.56
CA ARG A 324 -24.02 29.57 -10.90
C ARG A 324 -25.12 29.95 -11.90
N SER A 325 -24.75 30.33 -13.12
CA SER A 325 -25.67 30.72 -14.19
C SER A 325 -26.34 29.55 -14.93
N SER A 326 -25.83 28.31 -14.81
CA SER A 326 -26.37 27.16 -15.54
C SER A 326 -26.63 25.98 -14.61
N GLY A 327 -27.87 25.44 -14.65
CA GLY A 327 -28.33 24.34 -13.78
C GLY A 327 -27.72 22.95 -14.09
N ARG A 328 -26.47 22.90 -14.56
CA ARG A 328 -25.74 21.70 -14.98
C ARG A 328 -24.72 21.19 -13.93
N GLY A 329 -24.95 21.46 -12.65
CA GLY A 329 -24.14 20.89 -11.57
C GLY A 329 -24.28 19.37 -11.51
N ALA A 330 -23.17 18.64 -11.35
CA ALA A 330 -23.18 17.19 -11.27
C ALA A 330 -23.98 16.68 -10.04
N SER A 331 -24.42 15.43 -10.05
CA SER A 331 -24.94 14.77 -8.85
C SER A 331 -23.83 13.98 -8.17
N VAL A 332 -23.74 14.07 -6.84
CA VAL A 332 -22.89 13.19 -6.03
C VAL A 332 -23.77 12.09 -5.43
N THR A 333 -23.34 10.83 -5.57
CA THR A 333 -24.00 9.68 -4.95
C THR A 333 -22.95 8.94 -4.13
N LEU A 334 -23.12 8.95 -2.82
CA LEU A 334 -22.26 8.25 -1.87
C LEU A 334 -22.91 6.92 -1.50
N SER A 335 -22.08 5.88 -1.49
CA SER A 335 -22.46 4.49 -1.24
C SER A 335 -22.63 4.22 0.25
N SER A 336 -23.18 3.04 0.56
CA SER A 336 -23.25 2.53 1.93
C SER A 336 -21.86 2.34 2.53
N THR A 337 -21.79 2.52 3.85
CA THR A 337 -20.61 2.20 4.68
C THR A 337 -20.39 0.71 4.81
N THR A 338 -21.45 -0.09 4.64
CA THR A 338 -21.43 -1.56 4.70
C THR A 338 -22.08 -2.20 3.46
N CYS A 339 -21.63 -3.40 3.14
CA CYS A 339 -22.13 -4.22 2.05
C CYS A 339 -22.97 -5.40 2.55
N LYS A 340 -23.77 -5.98 1.66
CA LYS A 340 -24.57 -7.18 1.91
C LYS A 340 -24.11 -8.26 0.93
N CYS A 341 -24.16 -9.52 1.36
CA CYS A 341 -23.89 -10.64 0.47
C CYS A 341 -24.87 -10.62 -0.73
N MET A 342 -24.33 -10.72 -1.93
CA MET A 342 -25.07 -10.76 -3.20
C MET A 342 -25.25 -12.20 -3.72
N SER A 343 -24.55 -13.17 -3.14
CA SER A 343 -24.59 -14.60 -3.43
C SER A 343 -25.19 -15.40 -2.27
N LYS A 344 -25.17 -16.73 -2.38
CA LYS A 344 -25.57 -17.65 -1.30
C LYS A 344 -24.48 -17.61 -0.20
N PRO A 345 -24.82 -17.28 1.06
CA PRO A 345 -23.89 -17.40 2.17
C PRO A 345 -23.40 -18.84 2.35
N ARG A 346 -22.11 -19.00 2.62
CA ARG A 346 -21.37 -20.28 2.62
C ARG A 346 -20.26 -20.25 3.68
N PRO A 347 -19.75 -21.41 4.13
CA PRO A 347 -18.53 -21.45 4.92
C PRO A 347 -17.35 -20.79 4.18
N CYS A 348 -16.50 -20.08 4.93
CA CYS A 348 -15.30 -19.46 4.40
C CYS A 348 -14.04 -20.17 4.92
N LEU A 349 -13.23 -20.69 4.00
CA LEU A 349 -11.96 -21.37 4.29
C LEU A 349 -10.79 -20.45 3.95
N PHE A 350 -9.98 -20.12 4.94
CA PHE A 350 -8.80 -19.26 4.81
C PHE A 350 -7.51 -20.11 4.81
N ILE A 351 -6.70 -19.96 3.75
CA ILE A 351 -5.44 -20.69 3.55
C ILE A 351 -4.28 -19.70 3.50
N HIS A 352 -3.43 -19.73 4.53
CA HIS A 352 -2.35 -18.77 4.71
C HIS A 352 -1.12 -19.08 3.84
N GLY A 353 -0.26 -18.07 3.67
CA GLY A 353 0.98 -18.17 2.88
C GLY A 353 2.21 -18.66 3.67
N LEU A 354 3.39 -18.36 3.15
CA LEU A 354 4.69 -18.60 3.79
C LEU A 354 4.78 -17.90 5.16
N GLY A 355 5.48 -18.52 6.12
CA GLY A 355 5.87 -17.89 7.40
C GLY A 355 5.31 -18.53 8.67
N ASN A 356 4.62 -19.68 8.60
CA ASN A 356 4.14 -20.41 9.77
C ASN A 356 4.95 -21.71 9.97
N SER A 357 5.35 -21.97 11.21
CA SER A 357 6.05 -23.18 11.63
C SER A 357 5.13 -24.29 12.13
N ASN A 358 3.89 -23.96 12.47
CA ASN A 358 2.96 -24.87 13.11
C ASN A 358 2.09 -25.57 12.07
N ALA A 359 1.67 -26.81 12.34
CA ALA A 359 0.66 -27.52 11.58
C ALA A 359 -0.38 -28.06 12.55
N GLU A 360 -1.67 -27.95 12.19
CA GLU A 360 -2.79 -28.48 12.96
C GLU A 360 -3.50 -29.55 12.12
N ASP A 361 -3.90 -30.65 12.76
CA ASP A 361 -4.59 -31.76 12.08
C ASP A 361 -6.05 -31.43 11.71
N GLU A 362 -6.63 -30.37 12.30
CA GLU A 362 -8.00 -29.92 12.07
C GLU A 362 -8.08 -28.43 11.69
N LEU A 363 -9.17 -28.05 11.02
CA LEU A 363 -9.44 -26.65 10.68
C LEU A 363 -9.75 -25.82 11.94
N GLN A 364 -9.03 -24.72 12.10
CA GLN A 364 -9.15 -23.83 13.26
C GLN A 364 -10.31 -22.84 13.09
N ASP A 365 -10.92 -22.40 14.19
CA ASP A 365 -11.98 -21.38 14.20
C ASP A 365 -11.45 -19.94 14.24
N SER A 366 -10.14 -19.74 14.43
CA SER A 366 -9.51 -18.42 14.50
C SER A 366 -8.05 -18.45 14.06
N MET A 367 -7.64 -17.44 13.29
CA MET A 367 -6.24 -17.14 13.00
C MET A 367 -6.03 -15.62 12.88
N THR A 368 -6.58 -14.87 13.84
CA THR A 368 -6.56 -13.38 13.84
C THR A 368 -5.17 -12.77 13.76
N GLN A 369 -4.15 -13.48 14.25
CA GLN A 369 -2.74 -13.10 14.14
C GLN A 369 -2.19 -13.02 12.70
N TYR A 370 -2.89 -13.63 11.72
CA TYR A 370 -2.53 -13.58 10.30
C TYR A 370 -3.56 -12.78 9.48
N TRP A 371 -4.85 -13.00 9.73
CA TRP A 371 -5.95 -12.48 8.90
C TRP A 371 -6.70 -11.26 9.48
N GLY A 372 -6.32 -10.81 10.68
CA GLY A 372 -7.07 -9.78 11.41
C GLY A 372 -8.44 -10.28 11.87
N ASN A 373 -9.39 -9.36 12.08
CA ASN A 373 -10.77 -9.70 12.44
C ASN A 373 -11.72 -9.33 11.29
N LEU A 374 -12.30 -10.35 10.65
CA LEU A 374 -13.23 -10.22 9.53
C LEU A 374 -14.71 -10.43 9.93
N THR A 375 -15.00 -10.65 11.21
CA THR A 375 -16.34 -11.08 11.68
C THR A 375 -17.47 -10.12 11.26
N GLU A 376 -17.19 -8.82 11.24
CA GLU A 376 -18.15 -7.77 10.83
C GLU A 376 -18.06 -7.41 9.33
N HIS A 377 -17.10 -7.99 8.59
CA HIS A 377 -16.70 -7.57 7.25
C HIS A 377 -16.79 -8.67 6.19
N ALA A 378 -17.46 -9.78 6.48
CA ALA A 378 -17.60 -10.89 5.54
C ALA A 378 -19.05 -11.40 5.50
N PRO A 379 -20.00 -10.62 4.96
CA PRO A 379 -21.43 -10.92 5.04
C PRO A 379 -21.86 -12.21 4.29
N CYS A 380 -20.99 -12.76 3.45
CA CYS A 380 -21.20 -14.05 2.79
C CYS A 380 -20.66 -15.27 3.56
N CYS A 381 -19.88 -15.07 4.62
CA CYS A 381 -19.33 -16.15 5.44
C CYS A 381 -20.35 -16.58 6.50
N THR A 382 -20.80 -17.84 6.47
CA THR A 382 -21.64 -18.41 7.54
C THR A 382 -20.82 -18.90 8.72
N GLU A 383 -19.57 -19.27 8.47
CA GLU A 383 -18.56 -19.62 9.46
C GLU A 383 -17.16 -19.31 8.89
N PHE A 384 -16.17 -19.19 9.76
CA PHE A 384 -14.77 -18.97 9.40
C PHE A 384 -13.96 -20.19 9.80
N LYS A 385 -13.23 -20.78 8.84
CA LYS A 385 -12.31 -21.89 9.06
C LYS A 385 -10.94 -21.51 8.55
N TYR A 386 -9.89 -21.83 9.30
CA TYR A 386 -8.51 -21.48 8.99
C TYR A 386 -7.67 -22.76 8.91
N MET A 387 -7.00 -22.94 7.77
CA MET A 387 -6.01 -24.01 7.61
C MET A 387 -4.67 -23.54 8.17
N VAL A 388 -4.08 -24.33 9.07
CA VAL A 388 -2.79 -24.05 9.69
C VAL A 388 -1.82 -25.18 9.34
N TRP A 389 -0.77 -24.86 8.60
CA TRP A 389 0.21 -25.82 8.08
C TRP A 389 1.64 -25.25 8.16
N ASN A 390 2.65 -26.13 8.22
CA ASN A 390 4.06 -25.72 8.34
C ASN A 390 4.59 -25.20 7.00
N SER A 391 4.18 -23.98 6.67
CA SER A 391 4.46 -23.29 5.43
C SER A 391 5.89 -22.76 5.32
N MET A 392 6.76 -23.05 6.29
CA MET A 392 8.19 -22.77 6.25
C MET A 392 9.00 -24.02 5.86
N ALA A 393 8.71 -25.16 6.49
CA ALA A 393 9.39 -26.41 6.19
C ALA A 393 8.89 -27.06 4.88
N VAL A 394 7.63 -26.82 4.49
CA VAL A 394 6.98 -27.52 3.38
C VAL A 394 6.59 -26.56 2.26
N GLY A 395 7.10 -26.82 1.05
CA GLY A 395 6.79 -26.04 -0.15
C GLY A 395 5.44 -26.34 -0.77
N TRP A 396 4.93 -25.40 -1.56
CA TRP A 396 3.60 -25.44 -2.18
C TRP A 396 3.36 -26.66 -3.10
N ASN A 397 4.44 -27.24 -3.63
CA ASN A 397 4.44 -28.37 -4.54
C ASN A 397 4.65 -29.73 -3.84
N ASN A 398 4.62 -29.79 -2.51
CA ASN A 398 4.77 -31.05 -1.78
C ASN A 398 3.50 -31.92 -1.86
N ASP A 399 3.64 -33.13 -2.42
CA ASP A 399 2.53 -34.04 -2.73
C ASP A 399 1.66 -34.42 -1.51
N THR A 400 2.28 -34.81 -0.39
CA THR A 400 1.59 -35.17 0.85
C THR A 400 0.82 -33.97 1.42
N GLN A 401 1.46 -32.81 1.43
CA GLN A 401 0.87 -31.61 2.03
C GLN A 401 -0.25 -31.02 1.15
N GLN A 402 -0.19 -31.20 -0.18
CA GLN A 402 -1.31 -30.92 -1.08
C GLN A 402 -2.49 -31.86 -0.85
N GLN A 403 -2.25 -33.16 -0.56
CA GLN A 403 -3.34 -34.08 -0.19
C GLN A 403 -4.02 -33.62 1.11
N ILE A 404 -3.24 -33.33 2.16
CA ILE A 404 -3.76 -32.84 3.45
C ILE A 404 -4.56 -31.53 3.26
N MET A 405 -4.06 -30.59 2.43
CA MET A 405 -4.81 -29.38 2.08
C MET A 405 -6.17 -29.73 1.45
N CYS A 406 -6.19 -30.63 0.47
CA CYS A 406 -7.41 -31.02 -0.24
C CYS A 406 -8.42 -31.75 0.65
N ASP A 407 -7.94 -32.65 1.52
CA ASP A 407 -8.79 -33.39 2.47
C ASP A 407 -9.44 -32.43 3.47
N LEU A 408 -8.65 -31.53 4.07
CA LEU A 408 -9.16 -30.49 4.96
C LEU A 408 -10.12 -29.55 4.24
N ALA A 409 -9.78 -29.07 3.04
CA ALA A 409 -10.61 -28.14 2.28
C ALA A 409 -11.96 -28.74 1.85
N SER A 410 -11.99 -30.03 1.53
CA SER A 410 -13.22 -30.75 1.18
C SER A 410 -14.05 -31.08 2.43
N SER A 411 -13.44 -31.17 3.61
CA SER A 411 -14.15 -31.47 4.88
C SER A 411 -15.01 -30.32 5.42
N VAL A 412 -14.81 -29.09 4.93
CA VAL A 412 -15.59 -27.89 5.31
C VAL A 412 -17.09 -28.13 5.12
N THR A 413 -17.49 -28.76 4.02
CA THR A 413 -18.89 -29.06 3.72
C THR A 413 -19.17 -30.56 3.84
N LYS A 414 -20.04 -30.93 4.79
CA LYS A 414 -20.38 -32.33 5.11
C LYS A 414 -21.16 -33.08 4.01
N SER A 415 -21.51 -32.42 2.91
CA SER A 415 -22.27 -32.97 1.79
C SER A 415 -21.53 -32.75 0.48
N GLY A 416 -21.01 -33.83 -0.12
CA GLY A 416 -20.26 -33.76 -1.37
C GLY A 416 -19.38 -35.00 -1.57
N SER A 417 -18.52 -34.97 -2.59
CA SER A 417 -17.38 -35.89 -2.67
C SER A 417 -16.31 -35.46 -1.66
N SER A 418 -15.62 -36.41 -1.02
CA SER A 418 -14.47 -36.10 -0.15
C SER A 418 -13.26 -35.54 -0.90
N THR A 419 -13.33 -35.47 -2.23
CA THR A 419 -12.29 -34.94 -3.13
C THR A 419 -12.74 -33.69 -3.89
N GLU A 420 -13.90 -33.12 -3.57
CA GLU A 420 -14.43 -31.92 -4.21
C GLU A 420 -14.73 -30.84 -3.17
N ILE A 421 -14.11 -29.67 -3.33
CA ILE A 421 -14.36 -28.49 -2.51
C ILE A 421 -15.66 -27.84 -3.02
N ALA A 422 -16.78 -28.23 -2.40
CA ALA A 422 -18.14 -27.78 -2.72
C ALA A 422 -18.64 -26.71 -1.74
N ASP A 423 -19.63 -25.91 -2.17
CA ASP A 423 -20.37 -24.92 -1.37
C ASP A 423 -19.50 -24.03 -0.45
N THR A 424 -18.25 -23.74 -0.83
CA THR A 424 -17.26 -23.07 0.04
C THR A 424 -16.70 -21.81 -0.62
N ILE A 425 -16.49 -20.75 0.16
CA ILE A 425 -15.71 -19.57 -0.25
C ILE A 425 -14.26 -19.80 0.22
N VAL A 426 -13.36 -20.07 -0.72
CA VAL A 426 -11.95 -20.32 -0.40
C VAL A 426 -11.16 -19.02 -0.57
N VAL A 427 -10.55 -18.53 0.51
CA VAL A 427 -9.74 -17.31 0.55
C VAL A 427 -8.28 -17.72 0.73
N THR A 428 -7.40 -17.34 -0.19
CA THR A 428 -6.00 -17.77 -0.19
C THR A 428 -5.05 -16.59 -0.28
N HIS A 429 -4.05 -16.55 0.59
CA HIS A 429 -2.99 -15.52 0.53
C HIS A 429 -1.64 -16.14 0.15
N SER A 430 -0.89 -15.44 -0.71
CA SER A 430 0.51 -15.74 -1.04
C SER A 430 0.69 -17.22 -1.43
N MET A 431 1.67 -17.92 -0.85
CA MET A 431 1.94 -19.33 -1.14
C MET A 431 0.69 -20.25 -1.00
N GLY A 432 -0.28 -19.91 -0.14
CA GLY A 432 -1.51 -20.70 0.01
C GLY A 432 -2.34 -20.76 -1.27
N GLY A 433 -2.35 -19.69 -2.07
CA GLY A 433 -3.05 -19.66 -3.36
C GLY A 433 -2.34 -20.50 -4.41
N LEU A 434 -1.01 -20.42 -4.46
CA LEU A 434 -0.19 -21.25 -5.36
C LEU A 434 -0.28 -22.74 -4.99
N ALA A 435 -0.30 -23.06 -3.70
CA ALA A 435 -0.47 -24.42 -3.22
C ALA A 435 -1.83 -25.03 -3.59
N LEU A 436 -2.93 -24.29 -3.42
CA LEU A 436 -4.26 -24.73 -3.86
C LEU A 436 -4.31 -24.94 -5.38
N ALA A 437 -3.69 -24.03 -6.14
CA ALA A 437 -3.55 -24.17 -7.59
C ALA A 437 -2.81 -25.47 -7.97
N GLY A 438 -1.70 -25.76 -7.28
CA GLY A 438 -0.89 -26.97 -7.47
C GLY A 438 -1.63 -28.25 -7.08
N ALA A 439 -2.33 -28.26 -5.94
CA ALA A 439 -3.08 -29.43 -5.46
C ALA A 439 -4.21 -29.83 -6.44
N ILE A 440 -4.96 -28.85 -6.95
CA ILE A 440 -5.97 -29.09 -7.98
C ILE A 440 -5.34 -29.49 -9.32
N ALA A 441 -4.20 -28.89 -9.70
CA ALA A 441 -3.49 -29.25 -10.93
C ALA A 441 -2.96 -30.69 -10.91
N ASN A 442 -2.52 -31.17 -9.73
CA ASN A 442 -2.07 -32.53 -9.47
C ASN A 442 -3.22 -33.51 -9.18
N GLY A 443 -4.48 -33.08 -9.30
CA GLY A 443 -5.66 -33.94 -9.16
C GLY A 443 -5.96 -34.41 -7.73
N LYS A 444 -5.39 -33.75 -6.71
CA LYS A 444 -5.62 -34.07 -5.28
C LYS A 444 -7.06 -33.76 -4.84
N CYS A 445 -7.65 -32.72 -5.42
CA CYS A 445 -9.06 -32.37 -5.30
C CYS A 445 -9.52 -31.52 -6.50
N THR A 446 -10.83 -31.29 -6.59
CA THR A 446 -11.46 -30.36 -7.54
C THR A 446 -12.17 -29.22 -6.83
N LEU A 447 -12.38 -28.09 -7.52
CA LEU A 447 -13.20 -26.97 -7.02
C LEU A 447 -14.55 -26.96 -7.77
N ALA A 448 -15.65 -27.13 -7.03
CA ALA A 448 -16.99 -27.15 -7.60
C ALA A 448 -17.46 -25.76 -8.04
N ASN A 449 -18.42 -25.71 -8.98
CA ASN A 449 -19.07 -24.45 -9.40
C ASN A 449 -19.93 -23.79 -8.30
N SER A 450 -20.25 -24.51 -7.21
CA SER A 450 -20.91 -23.96 -6.02
C SER A 450 -19.95 -23.17 -5.11
N SER A 451 -18.65 -23.31 -5.35
CA SER A 451 -17.58 -22.67 -4.58
C SER A 451 -17.07 -21.40 -5.26
N SER A 452 -16.34 -20.57 -4.52
CA SER A 452 -15.74 -19.34 -5.05
C SER A 452 -14.34 -19.15 -4.48
N TRP A 453 -13.34 -19.00 -5.35
CA TRP A 453 -11.95 -18.82 -4.94
C TRP A 453 -11.51 -17.35 -5.05
N ILE A 454 -11.11 -16.80 -3.92
CA ILE A 454 -10.63 -15.43 -3.75
C ILE A 454 -9.13 -15.51 -3.44
N SER A 455 -8.31 -14.90 -4.30
CA SER A 455 -6.85 -14.95 -4.22
C SER A 455 -6.26 -13.58 -3.83
N MET A 456 -5.13 -13.59 -3.13
CA MET A 456 -4.50 -12.39 -2.60
C MET A 456 -2.98 -12.54 -2.69
N SER A 457 -2.32 -11.74 -3.53
CA SER A 457 -0.85 -11.74 -3.70
C SER A 457 -0.21 -13.12 -3.94
N ALA A 458 -0.91 -14.05 -4.59
CA ALA A 458 -0.43 -15.41 -4.80
C ALA A 458 0.67 -15.46 -5.88
N PRO A 459 1.92 -15.92 -5.59
CA PRO A 459 3.05 -15.85 -6.51
C PRO A 459 2.96 -16.91 -7.62
N MET A 460 2.05 -16.75 -8.57
CA MET A 460 1.78 -17.72 -9.64
C MET A 460 2.94 -17.88 -10.65
N SER A 461 4.01 -17.09 -10.54
CA SER A 461 5.29 -17.29 -11.23
C SER A 461 6.50 -17.23 -10.28
N GLY A 462 6.31 -17.43 -8.98
CA GLY A 462 7.36 -17.28 -7.96
C GLY A 462 7.60 -15.84 -7.52
N SER A 463 8.69 -15.60 -6.81
CA SER A 463 9.02 -14.33 -6.15
C SER A 463 10.52 -14.04 -6.22
N MET A 464 10.92 -12.82 -6.62
CA MET A 464 12.33 -12.41 -6.55
C MET A 464 12.83 -12.28 -5.10
N GLY A 465 11.93 -12.06 -4.13
CA GLY A 465 12.27 -12.11 -2.70
C GLY A 465 12.62 -13.52 -2.22
N SER A 466 12.07 -14.57 -2.86
CA SER A 466 12.52 -15.94 -2.64
C SER A 466 13.93 -16.17 -3.19
N ASP A 467 14.16 -15.80 -4.45
CA ASP A 467 15.45 -16.00 -5.12
C ASP A 467 16.58 -15.29 -4.34
N TYR A 468 16.37 -14.02 -4.01
CA TYR A 468 17.29 -13.24 -3.19
C TYR A 468 17.58 -13.89 -1.83
N ALA A 469 16.58 -14.49 -1.18
CA ALA A 469 16.76 -15.16 0.11
C ALA A 469 17.60 -16.44 0.00
N VAL A 470 17.42 -17.22 -1.07
CA VAL A 470 18.21 -18.42 -1.34
C VAL A 470 19.65 -18.06 -1.71
N GLU A 471 19.85 -17.09 -2.59
CA GLU A 471 21.17 -16.56 -3.00
C GLU A 471 21.93 -15.94 -1.81
N SER A 472 21.24 -15.18 -0.95
CA SER A 472 21.82 -14.66 0.31
C SER A 472 22.36 -15.78 1.20
N CYS A 473 21.64 -16.90 1.29
CA CYS A 473 22.04 -18.07 2.05
C CYS A 473 23.16 -18.89 1.40
N ALA A 474 23.34 -18.79 0.09
CA ALA A 474 24.54 -19.24 -0.61
C ALA A 474 25.76 -18.31 -0.40
N GLY A 475 25.54 -17.11 0.18
CA GLY A 475 26.56 -16.11 0.48
C GLY A 475 26.73 -15.02 -0.57
N GLU A 476 25.87 -15.00 -1.60
CA GLU A 476 25.99 -14.10 -2.75
C GLU A 476 25.55 -12.66 -2.41
N HIS A 477 24.48 -12.53 -1.61
CA HIS A 477 24.02 -11.23 -1.09
C HIS A 477 24.17 -11.14 0.42
N THR A 478 24.94 -10.15 0.89
CA THR A 478 25.23 -10.00 2.34
C THR A 478 24.77 -8.68 2.94
N VAL A 479 24.09 -7.81 2.19
CA VAL A 479 23.70 -6.47 2.68
C VAL A 479 22.32 -6.48 3.31
N VAL A 480 21.25 -6.75 2.55
CA VAL A 480 19.86 -6.69 3.07
C VAL A 480 19.62 -7.78 4.11
N MET A 481 20.17 -9.00 3.94
CA MET A 481 20.04 -10.06 4.96
C MET A 481 20.81 -9.80 6.26
N LYS A 482 21.88 -8.98 6.26
CA LYS A 482 22.48 -8.49 7.52
C LYS A 482 21.57 -7.50 8.25
N MET A 483 20.68 -6.79 7.54
CA MET A 483 19.69 -5.89 8.14
C MET A 483 18.49 -6.64 8.75
N ILE A 484 18.12 -7.78 8.19
CA ILE A 484 17.00 -8.62 8.68
C ILE A 484 17.42 -9.50 9.88
N GLY A 485 18.71 -9.89 9.95
CA GLY A 485 19.33 -10.50 11.12
C GLY A 485 19.30 -12.04 11.18
N SER A 486 20.30 -12.62 11.86
CA SER A 486 20.43 -14.07 12.16
C SER A 486 20.54 -15.04 10.97
N MET A 487 21.66 -15.02 10.24
CA MET A 487 21.83 -15.85 9.02
C MET A 487 21.75 -17.38 9.21
N THR A 488 22.18 -17.96 10.34
CA THR A 488 22.48 -19.40 10.39
C THR A 488 21.29 -20.31 10.67
N SER A 489 20.28 -19.85 11.42
CA SER A 489 19.05 -20.61 11.70
C SER A 489 17.95 -20.40 10.66
N ILE A 490 18.05 -19.33 9.85
CA ILE A 490 17.07 -18.98 8.82
C ILE A 490 17.31 -19.84 7.57
N CYS A 491 18.56 -19.98 7.13
CA CYS A 491 18.90 -20.71 5.90
C CYS A 491 18.54 -22.21 5.92
N SER A 492 18.47 -22.84 7.10
CA SER A 492 18.08 -24.25 7.25
C SER A 492 16.57 -24.49 7.13
N MET A 493 15.74 -23.44 7.14
CA MET A 493 14.28 -23.53 7.07
C MET A 493 13.70 -23.03 5.74
N LEU A 494 14.51 -22.95 4.68
CA LEU A 494 14.11 -22.38 3.38
C LEU A 494 13.52 -23.38 2.38
N SER A 495 13.12 -24.59 2.75
CA SER A 495 12.51 -25.54 1.80
C SER A 495 11.23 -24.98 1.16
N ALA A 496 10.37 -24.32 1.93
CA ALA A 496 9.20 -23.64 1.37
C ALA A 496 9.59 -22.39 0.55
N THR A 497 10.50 -21.56 1.06
CA THR A 497 10.99 -20.39 0.32
C THR A 497 11.55 -20.80 -1.03
N LYS A 498 12.51 -21.74 -1.08
CA LYS A 498 13.09 -22.25 -2.33
C LYS A 498 12.06 -22.83 -3.31
N SER A 499 10.91 -23.34 -2.83
CA SER A 499 9.83 -23.77 -3.73
C SER A 499 9.17 -22.61 -4.50
N LEU A 500 9.30 -21.37 -4.01
CA LEU A 500 8.78 -20.13 -4.60
C LEU A 500 9.78 -19.42 -5.53
N SER A 501 10.87 -20.09 -5.94
CA SER A 501 11.83 -19.51 -6.88
C SER A 501 11.18 -19.07 -8.20
N TYR A 502 11.71 -18.00 -8.79
CA TYR A 502 11.03 -17.32 -9.89
C TYR A 502 11.02 -18.17 -11.15
N LYS A 503 9.84 -18.33 -11.78
CA LYS A 503 9.65 -19.13 -13.00
C LYS A 503 10.60 -18.68 -14.12
N GLY A 504 11.43 -19.60 -14.61
CA GLY A 504 12.45 -19.35 -15.63
C GLY A 504 13.68 -18.58 -15.15
N GLY A 505 13.85 -18.38 -13.83
CA GLY A 505 15.11 -17.98 -13.20
C GLY A 505 16.05 -19.17 -12.99
N GLU A 506 17.30 -18.89 -12.59
CA GLU A 506 18.36 -19.90 -12.46
C GLU A 506 18.09 -20.93 -11.35
N LEU A 507 17.33 -20.54 -10.32
CA LEU A 507 16.96 -21.40 -9.19
C LEU A 507 15.75 -22.30 -9.47
N ALA A 508 15.01 -22.07 -10.57
CA ALA A 508 13.79 -22.81 -10.89
C ALA A 508 14.05 -23.99 -11.85
N SER A 509 13.84 -25.21 -11.37
CA SER A 509 13.97 -26.43 -12.18
C SER A 509 12.93 -26.50 -13.32
N ALA A 510 13.20 -27.32 -14.34
CA ALA A 510 12.23 -27.59 -15.41
C ALA A 510 10.87 -28.08 -14.84
N GLU A 511 10.91 -29.02 -13.89
CA GLU A 511 9.74 -29.54 -13.17
C GLU A 511 8.98 -28.43 -12.42
N MET A 512 9.68 -27.51 -11.74
CA MET A 512 9.05 -26.37 -11.07
C MET A 512 8.38 -25.42 -12.09
N ASN A 513 9.02 -25.19 -13.24
CA ASN A 513 8.47 -24.36 -14.31
C ASN A 513 7.20 -24.99 -14.93
N GLU A 514 7.18 -26.30 -15.11
CA GLU A 514 5.99 -27.06 -15.57
C GLU A 514 4.87 -27.04 -14.50
N ALA A 515 5.22 -27.21 -13.23
CA ALA A 515 4.27 -27.13 -12.12
C ALA A 515 3.63 -25.73 -12.03
N TYR A 516 4.39 -24.65 -12.19
CA TYR A 516 3.83 -23.30 -12.31
C TYR A 516 2.85 -23.19 -13.49
N GLU A 517 3.15 -23.77 -14.66
CA GLU A 517 2.22 -23.73 -15.79
C GLU A 517 0.91 -24.50 -15.54
N ALA A 518 0.99 -25.63 -14.84
CA ALA A 518 -0.17 -26.40 -14.42
C ALA A 518 -1.03 -25.61 -13.41
N ALA A 519 -0.40 -25.07 -12.36
CA ALA A 519 -1.03 -24.21 -11.37
C ALA A 519 -1.68 -22.97 -12.00
N GLN A 520 -0.99 -22.27 -12.91
CA GLN A 520 -1.53 -21.12 -13.64
C GLN A 520 -2.74 -21.46 -14.52
N LYS A 521 -2.78 -22.64 -15.14
CA LYS A 521 -3.95 -23.11 -15.92
C LYS A 521 -5.16 -23.30 -15.01
N VAL A 522 -4.97 -23.87 -13.81
CA VAL A 522 -6.02 -23.99 -12.79
C VAL A 522 -6.45 -22.61 -12.31
N TYR A 523 -5.50 -21.75 -11.93
CA TYR A 523 -5.75 -20.40 -11.42
C TYR A 523 -6.64 -19.60 -12.37
N ARG A 524 -6.23 -19.45 -13.64
CA ARG A 524 -7.00 -18.71 -14.67
C ARG A 524 -8.38 -19.30 -14.96
N LYS A 525 -8.61 -20.59 -14.67
CA LYS A 525 -9.89 -21.28 -14.87
C LYS A 525 -10.83 -21.14 -13.67
N HIS A 526 -10.30 -21.11 -12.45
CA HIS A 526 -11.07 -21.30 -11.22
C HIS A 526 -11.08 -20.10 -10.26
N VAL A 527 -10.14 -19.15 -10.39
CA VAL A 527 -10.13 -17.96 -9.54
C VAL A 527 -11.32 -17.07 -9.88
N TYR A 528 -12.15 -16.80 -8.87
CA TYR A 528 -13.29 -15.89 -9.01
C TYR A 528 -12.83 -14.44 -8.94
N ALA A 529 -11.96 -14.12 -7.99
CA ALA A 529 -11.49 -12.76 -7.70
C ALA A 529 -10.05 -12.75 -7.21
N ALA A 530 -9.32 -11.67 -7.47
CA ALA A 530 -7.92 -11.56 -7.03
C ALA A 530 -7.54 -10.12 -6.63
N ILE A 531 -6.81 -9.99 -5.52
CA ILE A 531 -5.97 -8.83 -5.21
C ILE A 531 -4.56 -9.11 -5.74
N CYS A 532 -4.05 -8.17 -6.53
CA CYS A 532 -2.64 -8.12 -6.95
C CYS A 532 -2.15 -6.68 -6.88
N SER A 533 -1.15 -6.40 -6.05
CA SER A 533 -0.62 -5.04 -5.93
C SER A 533 0.38 -4.71 -7.03
N ASN A 534 0.40 -3.45 -7.44
CA ASN A 534 1.45 -2.88 -8.30
C ASN A 534 2.29 -1.83 -7.57
N SER A 535 2.18 -1.74 -6.24
CA SER A 535 2.99 -0.87 -5.39
C SER A 535 3.04 -1.41 -3.96
N TYR A 536 4.22 -1.30 -3.35
CA TYR A 536 4.51 -1.64 -1.95
C TYR A 536 4.24 -0.49 -0.98
N ALA A 537 3.59 0.59 -1.43
CA ALA A 537 3.29 1.79 -0.63
C ALA A 537 2.49 1.49 0.65
N GLY A 538 1.61 0.48 0.63
CA GLY A 538 1.01 -0.10 1.81
C GLY A 538 0.03 0.77 2.60
N LEU A 539 -0.54 0.15 3.63
CA LEU A 539 -1.25 0.83 4.70
C LEU A 539 -0.23 1.41 5.69
N PHE A 540 -0.66 2.42 6.44
CA PHE A 540 0.13 2.97 7.53
C PHE A 540 0.18 1.96 8.69
N SER A 541 1.11 1.01 8.60
CA SER A 541 1.18 -0.18 9.45
C SER A 541 2.60 -0.44 9.98
N ARG A 542 2.72 -1.39 10.92
CA ARG A 542 4.03 -1.80 11.46
C ARG A 542 4.91 -2.52 10.45
N TYR A 543 4.34 -3.04 9.35
CA TYR A 543 5.10 -3.79 8.34
C TYR A 543 5.48 -2.96 7.12
N LEU A 544 4.84 -1.82 6.88
CA LEU A 544 5.24 -0.88 5.83
C LEU A 544 6.77 -0.59 5.81
N PRO A 545 7.44 -0.33 6.95
CA PRO A 545 8.90 -0.30 7.05
C PRO A 545 9.66 -1.40 6.28
N ILE A 546 9.35 -2.68 6.54
CA ILE A 546 10.10 -3.80 5.97
C ILE A 546 9.72 -4.04 4.50
N TYR A 547 8.45 -3.89 4.13
CA TYR A 547 8.04 -4.07 2.73
C TYR A 547 8.50 -2.94 1.81
N TRP A 548 8.64 -1.72 2.31
CA TRP A 548 9.29 -0.65 1.54
C TRP A 548 10.76 -0.97 1.28
N LEU A 549 11.50 -1.47 2.29
CA LEU A 549 12.89 -1.89 2.10
C LEU A 549 12.99 -3.02 1.07
N LEU A 550 12.13 -4.03 1.16
CA LEU A 550 12.14 -5.16 0.23
C LEU A 550 11.79 -4.71 -1.20
N GLY A 551 10.67 -4.02 -1.39
CA GLY A 551 10.21 -3.56 -2.71
C GLY A 551 11.12 -2.56 -3.42
N SER A 552 11.96 -1.83 -2.66
CA SER A 552 12.93 -0.86 -3.21
C SER A 552 14.36 -1.39 -3.37
N THR A 553 14.72 -2.53 -2.74
CA THR A 553 16.10 -3.06 -2.77
C THR A 553 16.26 -4.46 -3.34
N LEU A 554 15.20 -5.26 -3.38
CA LEU A 554 15.22 -6.57 -4.05
C LEU A 554 15.30 -6.39 -5.58
N PRO A 555 15.94 -7.31 -6.30
CA PRO A 555 16.06 -7.27 -7.77
C PRO A 555 14.76 -7.71 -8.46
N HIS A 556 13.66 -7.01 -8.19
CA HIS A 556 12.36 -7.25 -8.81
C HIS A 556 12.42 -7.10 -10.33
N LYS A 557 11.63 -7.91 -11.06
CA LYS A 557 11.56 -7.83 -12.53
C LYS A 557 10.76 -6.63 -13.04
N SER A 558 10.17 -5.85 -12.14
CA SER A 558 9.42 -4.62 -12.39
C SER A 558 9.25 -3.83 -11.08
N ASP A 559 9.14 -2.51 -11.19
CA ASP A 559 8.74 -1.64 -10.09
C ASP A 559 7.31 -1.95 -9.60
N GLU A 560 6.48 -2.61 -10.42
CA GLU A 560 5.14 -3.09 -10.04
C GLU A 560 5.20 -4.35 -9.18
N ASN A 561 5.38 -4.18 -7.86
CA ASN A 561 5.42 -5.27 -6.88
C ASN A 561 4.80 -4.87 -5.53
N ASP A 562 4.43 -5.86 -4.71
CA ASP A 562 3.90 -5.67 -3.33
C ASP A 562 4.99 -5.72 -2.23
N GLY A 563 6.27 -5.66 -2.63
CA GLY A 563 7.44 -5.83 -1.77
C GLY A 563 7.96 -7.26 -1.71
N MET A 564 7.22 -8.25 -2.22
CA MET A 564 7.65 -9.64 -2.34
C MET A 564 7.30 -10.27 -3.68
N VAL A 565 6.13 -9.95 -4.22
CA VAL A 565 5.55 -10.55 -5.43
C VAL A 565 5.25 -9.46 -6.43
N GLU A 566 5.79 -9.62 -7.64
CA GLU A 566 5.51 -8.75 -8.78
C GLU A 566 4.05 -8.89 -9.21
N PHE A 567 3.43 -7.79 -9.64
CA PHE A 567 2.06 -7.77 -10.16
C PHE A 567 1.84 -8.84 -11.23
N ASN A 568 2.79 -8.98 -12.17
CA ASN A 568 2.74 -9.99 -13.24
C ASN A 568 2.90 -11.43 -12.73
N SER A 569 3.60 -11.66 -11.61
CA SER A 569 3.61 -12.97 -10.95
C SER A 569 2.24 -13.25 -10.33
N CYS A 570 1.64 -12.28 -9.65
CA CYS A 570 0.34 -12.40 -9.00
C CYS A 570 -0.83 -12.64 -9.97
N THR A 571 -0.86 -11.95 -11.12
CA THR A 571 -1.95 -12.15 -12.09
C THR A 571 -2.00 -13.57 -12.67
N GLY A 572 -0.89 -14.33 -12.62
CA GLY A 572 -0.84 -15.71 -13.13
C GLY A 572 -1.20 -15.83 -14.61
N GLY A 573 -1.02 -14.76 -15.39
CA GLY A 573 -1.44 -14.67 -16.79
C GLY A 573 -2.93 -14.36 -17.01
N LEU A 574 -3.66 -13.92 -15.99
CA LEU A 574 -4.90 -13.15 -16.20
C LEU A 574 -4.55 -11.83 -16.91
N PRO A 575 -5.37 -11.32 -17.85
CA PRO A 575 -5.06 -10.07 -18.55
C PRO A 575 -5.07 -8.87 -17.59
N ALA A 576 -3.98 -8.12 -17.54
CA ALA A 576 -3.81 -6.94 -16.68
C ALA A 576 -4.93 -5.90 -16.85
N GLN A 577 -5.52 -5.80 -18.04
CA GLN A 577 -6.63 -4.88 -18.35
C GLN A 577 -7.95 -5.23 -17.62
N GLN A 578 -8.04 -6.41 -17.00
CA GLN A 578 -9.17 -6.77 -16.15
C GLN A 578 -9.03 -6.25 -14.72
N PHE A 579 -7.82 -5.84 -14.30
CA PHE A 579 -7.53 -5.34 -12.96
C PHE A 579 -7.71 -3.82 -12.90
N GLY A 580 -8.53 -3.35 -11.96
CA GLY A 580 -8.76 -1.91 -11.71
C GLY A 580 -8.40 -1.51 -10.28
N ASP A 581 -8.14 -0.22 -10.07
CA ASP A 581 -7.67 0.44 -8.84
C ASP A 581 -8.78 0.79 -7.83
N HIS A 582 -9.96 0.18 -7.98
CA HIS A 582 -11.12 0.43 -7.14
C HIS A 582 -11.63 -0.86 -6.50
N TYR A 583 -11.91 -0.82 -5.20
CA TYR A 583 -12.41 -1.95 -4.39
C TYR A 583 -13.76 -2.55 -4.83
N GLY A 584 -14.41 -1.97 -5.85
CA GLY A 584 -15.58 -2.56 -6.51
C GLY A 584 -15.23 -3.50 -7.67
N MET A 585 -13.93 -3.63 -8.01
CA MET A 585 -13.46 -4.49 -9.09
C MET A 585 -13.14 -5.89 -8.57
N ARG A 586 -13.68 -6.91 -9.25
CA ARG A 586 -13.45 -8.33 -8.91
C ARG A 586 -11.96 -8.73 -9.03
N PHE A 587 -11.26 -8.13 -9.97
CA PHE A 587 -9.80 -8.15 -10.04
C PHE A 587 -9.30 -6.77 -9.65
N TYR A 588 -8.66 -6.71 -8.49
CA TYR A 588 -8.36 -5.46 -7.79
C TYR A 588 -6.86 -5.24 -7.83
N LYS A 589 -6.45 -4.21 -8.56
CA LYS A 589 -5.09 -3.69 -8.55
C LYS A 589 -4.94 -2.80 -7.32
N THR A 590 -3.97 -3.08 -6.47
CA THR A 590 -3.84 -2.39 -5.19
C THR A 590 -2.48 -1.70 -5.02
N GLU A 591 -2.43 -0.76 -4.10
CA GLU A 591 -1.19 -0.14 -3.61
C GLU A 591 -0.90 -0.61 -2.17
N LEU A 592 -1.13 -1.90 -1.93
CA LEU A 592 -0.92 -2.59 -0.66
C LEU A 592 0.40 -3.36 -0.73
N ASN A 593 1.22 -3.32 0.33
CA ASN A 593 2.29 -4.32 0.43
C ASN A 593 1.72 -5.72 0.71
N HIS A 594 2.57 -6.74 0.56
CA HIS A 594 2.21 -8.15 0.67
C HIS A 594 1.40 -8.47 1.94
N ALA A 595 1.85 -8.01 3.11
CA ALA A 595 1.15 -8.28 4.37
C ALA A 595 -0.14 -7.48 4.54
N ASP A 596 -0.22 -6.25 4.02
CA ASP A 596 -1.48 -5.49 4.09
C ASP A 596 -2.58 -6.11 3.22
N THR A 597 -2.25 -7.01 2.29
CA THR A 597 -3.25 -7.83 1.60
C THR A 597 -3.90 -8.88 2.50
N THR A 598 -3.36 -9.23 3.69
CA THR A 598 -3.99 -10.24 4.58
C THR A 598 -5.16 -9.71 5.40
N PHE A 599 -5.71 -8.54 5.06
CA PHE A 599 -6.74 -7.80 5.82
C PHE A 599 -6.33 -7.31 7.21
N TYR A 600 -5.17 -7.72 7.73
CA TYR A 600 -4.79 -7.56 9.14
C TYR A 600 -4.83 -6.11 9.66
N PHE A 601 -4.47 -5.13 8.82
CA PHE A 601 -4.50 -3.69 9.16
C PHE A 601 -5.72 -2.94 8.61
N GLY A 602 -6.72 -3.65 8.09
CA GLY A 602 -7.99 -3.05 7.67
C GLY A 602 -7.95 -2.36 6.31
N ASP A 603 -8.50 -1.15 6.24
CA ASP A 603 -8.70 -0.33 5.05
C ASP A 603 -7.95 1.01 5.21
N GLY A 604 -7.12 1.38 4.23
CA GLY A 604 -6.45 2.68 4.17
C GLY A 604 -7.45 3.82 4.06
N LEU A 605 -7.14 5.01 4.58
CA LEU A 605 -8.14 6.06 4.75
C LEU A 605 -8.67 6.62 3.42
N PHE A 606 -7.76 7.03 2.54
CA PHE A 606 -8.07 7.98 1.47
C PHE A 606 -8.04 7.41 0.05
N ASN A 607 -7.41 6.26 -0.17
CA ASN A 607 -7.14 5.72 -1.49
C ASN A 607 -8.07 4.53 -1.80
N THR A 608 -8.71 4.51 -2.98
CA THR A 608 -9.55 3.37 -3.42
C THR A 608 -8.76 2.13 -3.77
N ALA A 609 -7.45 2.22 -3.98
CA ALA A 609 -6.52 1.12 -4.22
C ALA A 609 -5.98 0.46 -2.94
N GLN A 610 -6.45 0.89 -1.75
CA GLN A 610 -5.96 0.44 -0.45
C GLN A 610 -7.09 0.00 0.51
N LYS A 611 -8.15 -0.62 -0.01
CA LYS A 611 -9.36 -1.01 0.74
C LYS A 611 -9.61 -2.53 0.68
N PRO A 612 -8.69 -3.40 1.16
CA PRO A 612 -8.83 -4.84 0.99
C PRO A 612 -10.04 -5.41 1.77
N VAL A 613 -10.32 -4.89 2.96
CA VAL A 613 -11.46 -5.37 3.77
C VAL A 613 -12.78 -4.97 3.13
N LYS A 614 -12.91 -3.71 2.68
CA LYS A 614 -14.12 -3.26 1.96
C LYS A 614 -14.29 -4.00 0.62
N TRP A 615 -13.21 -4.29 -0.09
CA TRP A 615 -13.26 -5.12 -1.29
C TRP A 615 -13.91 -6.46 -0.99
N PHE A 616 -13.38 -7.22 -0.02
CA PHE A 616 -13.90 -8.53 0.35
C PHE A 616 -15.35 -8.49 0.85
N GLU A 617 -15.70 -7.50 1.67
CA GLU A 617 -17.07 -7.30 2.18
C GLU A 617 -18.11 -7.09 1.07
N CYS A 618 -17.70 -6.47 -0.04
CA CYS A 618 -18.55 -6.07 -1.16
C CYS A 618 -18.43 -6.96 -2.40
N LEU A 619 -17.62 -8.02 -2.36
CA LEU A 619 -17.21 -8.80 -3.52
C LEU A 619 -18.22 -9.87 -3.97
N LEU A 620 -18.95 -10.45 -3.02
CA LEU A 620 -19.76 -11.67 -3.19
C LEU A 620 -21.22 -11.48 -2.81
#